data_AF-A0A952FF57-F1
#
_entry.id   AF-A0A952FF57-F1
#
_cell.length_a   1.000
_cell.length_b   1.000
_cell.length_c   1.000
_cell.angle_alpha   90.00
_cell.angle_beta   90.00
_cell.angle_gamma   90.00
#
_symmetry.space_group_name_H-M   'P 1'
#
loop_
_entity.id
_entity.type
_entity.pdbx_description
1 polymer ?
#
loop_
_entity_poly.entity_id
_entity_poly.type
_entity_poly.pdbx_seq_one_letter_code
_entity_poly.pdbx_strand_id
1 'polypeptide(L)'
;MLRPSRLASLAVLAAVAVASPSIWAQQSTAPIQESTPAVDPIQKEAIEQVVRDYIRAHPEIVVEALDAYQAKKDQEERSAQAKTLTSRAEEIFRSASSPVIGNAQGDVTLVEFFDYQCGYCKRAQPDLERLVKQDT
;
A
#
# COMPACT_ATOMS: atom_id res chain seq x y z
N MET A 1 63.78 -2.01 18.15
CA MET A 1 64.70 -2.80 17.31
C MET A 1 64.15 -2.78 15.89
N LEU A 2 64.52 -1.78 15.10
CA LEU A 2 65.62 -1.77 14.10
C LEU A 2 65.35 -2.63 12.84
N ARG A 3 65.02 -1.90 11.76
CA ARG A 3 65.18 -2.15 10.30
C ARG A 3 66.44 -2.97 9.92
N PRO A 4 66.49 -3.66 8.75
CA PRO A 4 66.86 -3.01 7.45
C PRO A 4 66.18 -3.64 6.20
N SER A 5 65.60 -2.89 5.27
CA SER A 5 66.21 -2.14 4.14
C SER A 5 67.00 -2.96 3.12
N ARG A 6 66.55 -2.95 1.85
CA ARG A 6 67.44 -2.79 0.68
C ARG A 6 66.84 -1.78 -0.30
N LEU A 7 67.56 -0.67 -0.39
CA LEU A 7 67.48 0.36 -1.43
C LEU A 7 68.28 -0.12 -2.65
N ALA A 8 67.79 0.21 -3.85
CA ALA A 8 68.55 0.46 -5.09
C ALA A 8 67.50 0.51 -6.23
N SER A 9 67.51 1.39 -7.22
CA SER A 9 68.38 2.49 -7.58
C SER A 9 67.70 3.27 -8.71
N LEU A 10 67.88 4.59 -8.67
CA LEU A 10 68.12 5.52 -9.78
C LEU A 10 67.16 5.61 -10.99
N ALA A 11 66.78 6.87 -11.21
CA ALA A 11 65.91 7.42 -12.23
C ALA A 11 66.39 7.23 -13.68
N VAL A 12 65.43 7.15 -14.60
CA VAL A 12 65.56 7.70 -15.95
C VAL A 12 64.31 8.54 -16.23
N LEU A 13 64.53 9.84 -16.37
CA LEU A 13 63.59 10.80 -16.94
C LEU A 13 63.49 10.56 -18.45
N ALA A 14 62.30 10.26 -18.95
CA ALA A 14 61.92 10.53 -20.33
C ALA A 14 60.53 11.16 -20.32
N ALA A 15 60.51 12.48 -20.47
CA ALA A 15 59.31 13.26 -20.69
C ALA A 15 58.75 12.93 -22.08
N VAL A 16 57.52 12.42 -22.13
CA VAL A 16 56.63 12.62 -23.27
C VAL A 16 55.40 13.35 -22.74
N ALA A 17 55.41 14.66 -22.95
CA ALA A 17 54.26 15.51 -22.74
C ALA A 17 53.18 15.13 -23.75
N VAL A 18 52.25 14.26 -23.36
CA VAL A 18 50.93 14.23 -23.99
C VAL A 18 50.09 15.24 -23.23
N ALA A 19 50.11 16.48 -23.73
CA ALA A 19 49.11 17.47 -23.37
C ALA A 19 47.74 16.85 -23.66
N SER A 20 47.12 16.28 -22.63
CA SER A 20 45.70 15.97 -22.66
C SER A 20 45.01 17.31 -22.46
N PRO A 21 44.42 17.93 -23.50
CA PRO A 21 43.56 19.06 -23.25
C PRO A 21 42.43 18.52 -22.37
N SER A 22 42.45 18.99 -21.14
CA SER A 22 41.37 18.94 -20.18
C SER A 22 40.08 19.20 -20.95
N ILE A 23 39.30 18.14 -21.20
CA ILE A 23 37.92 18.30 -21.64
C ILE A 23 37.22 18.82 -20.41
N TRP A 24 37.07 20.14 -20.38
CA TRP A 24 36.22 20.83 -19.43
C TRP A 24 34.88 20.11 -19.43
N ALA A 25 34.47 19.71 -18.23
CA ALA A 25 33.11 19.30 -17.95
C ALA A 25 32.16 20.35 -18.51
N GLN A 26 31.56 20.07 -19.66
CA GLN A 26 30.33 20.72 -20.08
C GLN A 26 29.24 20.13 -19.19
N GLN A 27 29.14 20.66 -17.98
CA GLN A 27 27.90 20.59 -17.22
C GLN A 27 26.88 21.38 -18.04
N SER A 28 26.11 20.65 -18.85
CA SER A 28 24.92 21.18 -19.49
C SER A 28 23.96 21.61 -18.38
N THR A 29 23.95 22.91 -18.06
CA THR A 29 22.88 23.54 -17.28
C THR A 29 21.69 23.84 -18.20
N ALA A 30 21.28 22.87 -19.01
CA ALA A 30 19.97 22.97 -19.65
C ALA A 30 18.92 22.85 -18.53
N PRO A 31 18.01 23.82 -18.40
CA PRO A 31 16.88 23.64 -17.51
C PRO A 31 16.14 22.38 -17.99
N ILE A 32 15.93 21.42 -17.08
CA ILE A 32 15.00 20.32 -17.33
C ILE A 32 13.63 21.00 -17.41
N GLN A 33 13.23 21.38 -18.62
CA GLN A 33 11.84 21.72 -18.90
C GLN A 33 11.08 20.42 -18.76
N GLU A 34 10.36 20.31 -17.65
CA GLU A 34 9.35 19.28 -17.43
C GLU A 34 8.21 19.53 -18.43
N SER A 35 8.42 19.13 -19.68
CA SER A 35 7.37 19.11 -20.68
C SER A 35 6.42 18.00 -20.31
N THR A 36 5.39 18.33 -19.54
CA THR A 36 4.15 17.56 -19.58
C THR A 36 3.64 17.69 -21.02
N PRO A 37 3.66 16.61 -21.83
CA PRO A 37 3.12 16.71 -23.17
C PRO A 37 1.63 17.01 -23.02
N ALA A 38 1.21 18.20 -23.43
CA ALA A 38 -0.20 18.51 -23.58
C ALA A 38 -0.73 17.54 -24.65
N VAL A 39 -1.57 16.60 -24.24
CA VAL A 39 -2.21 15.67 -25.17
C VAL A 39 -3.16 16.50 -26.04
N ASP A 40 -2.89 16.56 -27.34
CA ASP A 40 -3.78 17.17 -28.33
C ASP A 40 -5.17 16.52 -28.20
N PRO A 41 -6.28 17.27 -28.22
CA PRO A 41 -7.63 16.72 -28.16
C PRO A 41 -7.82 15.50 -29.08
N ILE A 42 -7.40 15.58 -30.35
CA ILE A 42 -7.57 14.50 -31.32
C ILE A 42 -6.79 13.23 -30.90
N GLN A 43 -5.63 13.39 -30.27
CA GLN A 43 -4.88 12.26 -29.72
C GLN A 43 -5.57 11.68 -28.48
N LYS A 44 -6.20 12.52 -27.66
CA LYS A 44 -6.95 12.07 -26.48
C LYS A 44 -8.09 11.14 -26.87
N GLU A 45 -8.91 11.50 -27.85
CA GLU A 45 -10.02 10.63 -28.29
C GLU A 45 -9.52 9.29 -28.84
N ALA A 46 -8.42 9.30 -29.59
CA ALA A 46 -7.80 8.07 -30.09
C ALA A 46 -7.28 7.18 -28.94
N ILE A 47 -6.64 7.78 -27.93
CA ILE A 47 -6.15 7.07 -26.74
C ILE A 47 -7.33 6.49 -25.94
N GLU A 48 -8.40 7.26 -25.71
CA GLU A 48 -9.59 6.78 -25.00
C GLU A 48 -10.24 5.59 -25.71
N GLN A 49 -10.28 5.61 -27.04
CA GLN A 49 -10.81 4.50 -27.84
C GLN A 49 -9.94 3.25 -27.69
N VAL A 50 -8.61 3.39 -27.78
CA VAL A 50 -7.67 2.27 -27.58
C VAL A 50 -7.81 1.69 -26.17
N VAL A 51 -7.86 2.52 -25.13
CA VAL A 51 -8.03 2.07 -23.75
C VAL A 51 -9.36 1.33 -23.57
N ARG A 52 -10.46 1.87 -24.12
CA ARG A 52 -11.78 1.24 -24.07
C ARG A 52 -11.78 -0.12 -24.74
N ASP A 53 -11.21 -0.21 -25.93
CA ASP A 53 -11.17 -1.46 -26.70
C ASP A 53 -10.27 -2.48 -26.04
N TYR A 54 -9.14 -2.05 -25.47
CA TYR A 54 -8.25 -2.91 -24.69
C TYR A 54 -8.94 -3.47 -23.43
N ILE A 55 -9.62 -2.64 -22.63
CA ILE A 55 -10.37 -3.11 -21.46
C ILE A 55 -11.48 -4.09 -21.85
N ARG A 56 -12.14 -3.88 -23.00
CA ARG A 56 -13.18 -4.79 -23.50
C ARG A 56 -12.62 -6.12 -24.00
N ALA A 57 -11.45 -6.09 -24.64
CA ALA A 57 -10.75 -7.28 -25.09
C ALA A 57 -10.09 -8.04 -23.92
N HIS A 58 -9.80 -7.34 -22.82
CA HIS A 58 -9.07 -7.84 -21.65
C HIS A 58 -9.75 -7.46 -20.32
N PRO A 59 -11.00 -7.88 -20.05
CA PRO A 59 -11.72 -7.49 -18.83
C PRO A 59 -11.03 -7.96 -17.53
N GLU A 60 -10.19 -8.99 -17.60
CA GLU A 60 -9.39 -9.51 -16.50
C GLU A 60 -8.50 -8.45 -15.83
N ILE A 61 -7.96 -7.49 -16.59
CA ILE A 61 -7.06 -6.46 -16.03
C ILE A 61 -7.77 -5.56 -15.02
N VAL A 62 -9.08 -5.37 -15.17
CA VAL A 62 -9.89 -4.57 -14.25
C VAL A 62 -10.14 -5.36 -12.97
N VAL A 63 -10.44 -6.65 -13.09
CA VAL A 63 -10.62 -7.53 -11.92
C VAL A 63 -9.32 -7.61 -11.13
N GLU A 64 -8.19 -7.85 -11.80
CA GLU A 64 -6.87 -7.90 -11.16
C GLU A 64 -6.51 -6.58 -10.47
N ALA A 65 -6.80 -5.43 -11.10
CA ALA A 65 -6.58 -4.13 -10.48
C ALA A 65 -7.45 -3.94 -9.23
N LEU A 66 -8.72 -4.37 -9.26
CA LEU A 66 -9.62 -4.31 -8.11
C LEU A 66 -9.18 -5.24 -6.99
N ASP A 67 -8.76 -6.46 -7.30
CA ASP A 67 -8.29 -7.44 -6.32
C ASP A 67 -6.98 -6.97 -5.67
N ALA A 68 -6.03 -6.48 -6.47
CA ALA A 68 -4.78 -5.91 -5.97
C ALA A 68 -5.04 -4.69 -5.08
N TYR A 69 -5.99 -3.83 -5.46
CA TYR A 69 -6.38 -2.68 -4.64
C TYR A 69 -7.02 -3.12 -3.31
N GLN A 70 -7.96 -4.06 -3.34
CA GLN A 70 -8.60 -4.60 -2.13
C GLN A 70 -7.57 -5.24 -1.20
N ALA A 71 -6.68 -6.10 -1.72
CA ALA A 71 -5.62 -6.72 -0.94
C ALA A 71 -4.71 -5.69 -0.26
N LYS A 72 -4.36 -4.61 -0.98
CA LYS A 72 -3.60 -3.49 -0.42
C LYS A 72 -4.37 -2.78 0.69
N LYS A 73 -5.65 -2.46 0.48
CA LYS A 73 -6.52 -1.81 1.47
C LYS A 73 -6.67 -2.66 2.73
N ASP A 74 -6.94 -3.94 2.57
CA ASP A 74 -7.01 -4.91 3.66
C ASP A 74 -5.72 -4.93 4.49
N GLN A 75 -4.56 -4.91 3.84
CA GLN A 75 -3.28 -4.90 4.55
C GLN A 75 -3.09 -3.62 5.37
N GLU A 76 -3.41 -2.47 4.79
CA GLU A 76 -3.35 -1.17 5.49
C GLU A 76 -4.32 -1.16 6.69
N GLU A 77 -5.55 -1.61 6.49
CA GLU A 77 -6.60 -1.59 7.51
C GLU A 77 -6.37 -2.59 8.63
N ARG A 78 -5.91 -3.82 8.33
CA ARG A 78 -5.61 -4.84 9.36
C ARG A 78 -4.65 -4.31 10.43
N SER A 79 -3.65 -3.51 10.04
CA SER A 79 -2.72 -2.90 10.98
C SER A 79 -3.37 -1.84 11.89
N ALA A 80 -4.45 -1.22 11.44
CA ALA A 80 -5.19 -0.18 12.16
C ALA A 80 -6.42 -0.72 12.92
N GLN A 81 -7.01 -1.84 12.50
CA GLN A 81 -8.27 -2.38 13.03
C GLN A 81 -8.23 -2.60 14.54
N ALA A 82 -7.21 -3.28 15.07
CA ALA A 82 -7.10 -3.54 16.52
C ALA A 82 -7.02 -2.23 17.34
N LYS A 83 -6.32 -1.23 16.82
CA LYS A 83 -6.25 0.11 17.43
C LYS A 83 -7.60 0.82 17.38
N THR A 84 -8.31 0.73 16.26
CA THR A 84 -9.65 1.31 16.12
C THR A 84 -10.62 0.69 17.13
N LEU A 85 -10.66 -0.64 17.23
CA LEU A 85 -11.52 -1.35 18.18
C LEU A 85 -11.23 -0.97 19.62
N THR A 86 -9.96 -0.95 20.01
CA THR A 86 -9.56 -0.55 21.38
C THR A 86 -9.87 0.91 21.67
N SER A 87 -9.66 1.83 20.71
CA SER A 87 -9.97 3.25 20.87
C SER A 87 -11.47 3.58 20.93
N ARG A 88 -12.32 2.69 20.41
CA ARG A 88 -13.79 2.85 20.36
C ARG A 88 -14.54 1.85 21.24
N ALA A 89 -13.84 1.15 22.13
CA ALA A 89 -14.43 0.08 22.94
C ALA A 89 -15.66 0.54 23.72
N GLU A 90 -15.65 1.77 24.26
CA GLU A 90 -16.80 2.31 24.98
C GLU A 90 -18.05 2.44 24.10
N GLU A 91 -17.88 2.93 22.88
CA GLU A 91 -18.96 3.08 21.90
C GLU A 91 -19.51 1.72 21.46
N ILE A 92 -18.62 0.73 21.33
CA ILE A 92 -18.99 -0.63 20.88
C ILE A 92 -19.70 -1.41 21.98
N PHE A 93 -19.22 -1.37 23.23
CA PHE A 93 -19.68 -2.24 24.30
C PHE A 93 -20.62 -1.58 25.31
N ARG A 94 -20.66 -0.24 25.39
CA ARG A 94 -21.45 0.49 26.41
C ARG A 94 -22.39 1.55 25.83
N SER A 95 -22.73 1.44 24.55
CA SER A 95 -23.70 2.34 23.92
C SER A 95 -25.11 2.17 24.50
N ALA A 96 -25.68 3.27 24.99
CA ALA A 96 -27.04 3.29 25.54
C ALA A 96 -28.14 3.01 24.49
N SER A 97 -27.82 3.15 23.20
CA SER A 97 -28.75 2.84 22.10
C SER A 97 -28.68 1.39 21.63
N SER A 98 -27.74 0.60 22.16
CA SER A 98 -27.56 -0.81 21.79
C SER A 98 -28.27 -1.71 22.82
N PRO A 99 -29.27 -2.52 22.41
CA PRO A 99 -29.92 -3.43 23.32
C PRO A 99 -28.98 -4.56 23.73
N VAL A 100 -29.05 -4.96 25.01
CA VAL A 100 -28.35 -6.14 25.53
C VAL A 100 -29.33 -7.32 25.57
N ILE A 101 -28.91 -8.45 24.99
CA ILE A 101 -29.68 -9.69 24.97
C ILE A 101 -28.88 -10.74 25.75
N GLY A 102 -29.52 -11.46 26.68
CA GLY A 102 -28.87 -12.48 27.51
C GLY A 102 -28.41 -11.98 28.87
N ASN A 103 -27.33 -12.56 29.40
CA ASN A 103 -26.77 -12.22 30.69
C ASN A 103 -25.92 -10.94 30.62
N ALA A 104 -26.43 -9.83 31.15
CA ALA A 104 -25.70 -8.56 31.20
C ALA A 104 -24.48 -8.56 32.14
N GLN A 105 -24.29 -9.62 32.93
CA GLN A 105 -23.11 -9.86 33.77
C GLN A 105 -22.29 -11.06 33.27
N GLY A 106 -22.46 -11.48 32.02
CA GLY A 106 -21.67 -12.55 31.40
C GLY A 106 -20.17 -12.24 31.42
N ASP A 107 -19.36 -13.30 31.42
CA ASP A 107 -17.90 -13.21 31.36
C ASP A 107 -17.39 -12.80 29.97
N VAL A 108 -18.19 -13.03 28.92
CA VAL A 108 -17.91 -12.66 27.53
C VAL A 108 -19.05 -11.80 26.96
N THR A 109 -18.70 -10.73 26.25
CA THR A 109 -19.65 -9.89 25.51
C THR A 109 -19.42 -10.02 24.01
N LEU A 110 -20.46 -10.42 23.28
CA LEU A 110 -20.47 -10.41 21.81
C LEU A 110 -21.29 -9.22 21.32
N VAL A 111 -20.75 -8.45 20.37
CA VAL A 111 -21.47 -7.36 19.70
C VAL A 111 -21.75 -7.76 18.26
N GLU A 112 -23.02 -7.82 17.90
CA GLU A 112 -23.46 -8.15 16.54
C GLU A 112 -23.80 -6.87 15.76
N PHE A 113 -23.06 -6.64 14.66
CA PHE A 113 -23.44 -5.65 13.66
C PHE A 113 -24.48 -6.28 12.72
N PHE A 114 -25.75 -5.96 12.96
CA PHE A 114 -26.87 -6.60 12.31
C PHE A 114 -27.56 -5.69 11.28
N ASP A 115 -28.01 -6.29 10.17
CA ASP A 115 -28.88 -5.65 9.19
C ASP A 115 -30.13 -6.53 8.94
N TYR A 116 -31.31 -5.95 9.13
CA TYR A 116 -32.61 -6.61 8.93
C TYR A 116 -32.86 -7.09 7.49
N GLN A 117 -32.13 -6.57 6.50
CA GLN A 117 -32.22 -7.01 5.10
C GLN A 117 -31.20 -8.12 4.78
N CYS A 118 -30.22 -8.36 5.65
CA CYS A 118 -29.20 -9.36 5.41
C CYS A 118 -29.71 -10.79 5.67
N GLY A 119 -29.82 -11.58 4.60
CA GLY A 119 -30.24 -12.98 4.69
C GLY A 119 -29.25 -13.87 5.47
N TYR A 120 -27.96 -13.54 5.49
CA TYR A 120 -26.96 -14.26 6.31
C TYR A 120 -27.15 -13.98 7.80
N CYS A 121 -27.39 -12.72 8.19
CA CYS A 121 -27.66 -12.36 9.58
C CYS A 121 -28.90 -13.10 10.11
N LYS A 122 -29.99 -13.15 9.31
CA LYS A 122 -31.19 -13.94 9.66
C LYS A 122 -30.91 -15.43 9.86
N ARG A 123 -30.01 -16.01 9.05
CA ARG A 123 -29.63 -17.42 9.19
C ARG A 123 -28.78 -17.68 10.44
N ALA A 124 -28.00 -16.70 10.89
CA ALA A 124 -27.17 -16.81 12.09
C ALA A 124 -27.98 -16.63 13.39
N GLN A 125 -29.13 -15.95 13.34
CA GLN A 125 -29.95 -15.65 14.52
C GLN A 125 -30.24 -16.89 15.42
N PRO A 126 -30.64 -18.07 14.91
CA PRO A 126 -30.94 -19.21 15.79
C PRO A 126 -29.72 -19.73 16.55
N ASP A 127 -28.52 -19.60 15.96
CA ASP A 127 -27.26 -19.98 16.64
C ASP A 127 -26.92 -19.00 17.77
N LEU A 128 -27.11 -17.69 17.56
CA LEU A 128 -26.93 -16.68 18.60
C LEU A 128 -27.93 -16.87 19.74
N GLU A 129 -29.20 -17.13 19.44
CA GLU A 129 -30.21 -17.43 20.46
C GLU A 129 -29.86 -18.68 21.28
N ARG A 130 -29.28 -19.70 20.63
CA ARG A 130 -28.83 -20.91 21.31
C ARG A 130 -27.65 -20.62 22.23
N LEU A 131 -26.66 -19.83 21.80
CA LEU A 131 -25.52 -19.45 22.63
C LEU A 131 -25.98 -18.69 23.87
N VAL A 132 -26.86 -17.70 23.72
CA VAL A 132 -27.41 -16.94 24.84
C VAL A 132 -28.18 -17.83 25.83
N LYS A 133 -28.93 -18.83 25.35
CA LYS A 133 -29.66 -19.77 26.23
C LYS A 133 -28.75 -20.75 26.95
N GLN A 134 -27.56 -21.02 26.43
CA GLN A 134 -26.58 -21.91 27.06
C GLN A 134 -25.75 -21.19 28.13
N ASP A 135 -25.67 -19.86 28.04
CA ASP A 135 -24.98 -18.96 28.95
C ASP A 135 -25.94 -18.34 29.99
N THR A 136 -26.49 -19.19 30.86
CA THR A 136 -27.41 -18.82 31.95
C THR A 136 -26.78 -18.96 33.31
#